data_AF-A0A951SS45-F1
#
_entry.id   AF-A0A951SS45-F1
#
_cell.length_a   1.000
_cell.length_b   1.000
_cell.length_c   1.000
_cell.angle_alpha   90.00
_cell.angle_beta   90.00
_cell.angle_gamma   90.00
#
_symmetry.space_group_name_H-M   'P 1'
#
loop_
_entity.id
_entity.type
_entity.pdbx_description
1 polymer ?
#
loop_
_entity_poly.entity_id
_entity_poly.type
_entity_poly.pdbx_seq_one_letter_code
_entity_poly.pdbx_strand_id
1 'polypeptide(L)'
;MNKAIILIFLLIINTVAIAEWDLKIDVGPSVNCFIRLKTVSVPFEGYNRADKNLAQFNRVGVALNGDLHRRFYTQNLFTERSHIFFEYTGAGGTRLVSSFSETGPTNYYGWTYAKYLFEIVDLSFPSDTFKFYWNALDSKIGSRNWQNEVYFRDWEFKYRVLPSNERAILIFGKGGEPVEGVYYDTVFLSDQYKEIKLWKLLYDREQPWERNFYARTTPFPISNINIYIDPNDPNALPVNEYTLGTTIIFDTIYPKFDDPVLGDTNKYGYNTIMDINYYFNPLINPAERGNHLFTPGRYALYQYINHNKTFTTRIIAQENDTLIIDTNKHFWINGTTTVSFEKVGDQLIFEDGSHLNLMKDASIRVIESGSIVDKGATKDFSSGSFVTVMANSKLIVDGLNVTYPANARIEIEANGYLILKDNSTLIFDGEGAHLEIHPDANLILGENSKIEFRNGAYLDADGITFSGDSGAIWGGLVFHNAGGQTQIKNCTFNDAKISIDIKNTTGCYADLEKRITGNTFNQPSIGSHSIRAENVFKLLLQGNTFNIAANKTGVEILNRINAGNSQEDGGN
;
A
#
# COMPACT_ATOMS: atom_id res chain seq x y z
N MET A 1 -39.50 21.20 -18.40
CA MET A 1 -39.42 19.74 -18.15
C MET A 1 -38.72 18.92 -19.25
N ASN A 2 -38.42 19.44 -20.45
CA ASN A 2 -37.84 18.61 -21.54
C ASN A 2 -36.30 18.65 -21.70
N LYS A 3 -35.56 19.46 -20.92
CA LYS A 3 -34.09 19.50 -21.01
C LYS A 3 -33.37 18.55 -20.04
N ALA A 4 -34.01 18.18 -18.93
CA ALA A 4 -33.45 17.24 -17.95
C ALA A 4 -33.52 15.78 -18.42
N ILE A 5 -34.57 15.41 -19.19
CA ILE A 5 -34.76 14.05 -19.70
C ILE A 5 -33.77 13.75 -20.85
N ILE A 6 -33.40 14.76 -21.66
CA ILE A 6 -32.39 14.60 -22.73
C ILE A 6 -30.98 14.44 -22.16
N LEU A 7 -30.66 15.11 -21.04
CA LEU A 7 -29.38 14.90 -20.35
C LEU A 7 -29.27 13.49 -19.74
N ILE A 8 -30.39 12.99 -19.18
CA ILE A 8 -30.46 11.62 -18.64
C ILE A 8 -30.36 10.57 -19.76
N PHE A 9 -30.96 10.80 -20.93
CA PHE A 9 -30.81 9.87 -22.07
C PHE A 9 -29.44 9.93 -22.75
N LEU A 10 -28.75 11.08 -22.74
CA LEU A 10 -27.35 11.19 -23.20
C LEU A 10 -26.34 10.61 -22.20
N LEU A 11 -26.69 10.52 -20.91
CA LEU A 11 -25.86 9.91 -19.86
C LEU A 11 -26.06 8.39 -19.72
N ILE A 12 -27.13 7.83 -20.30
CA ILE A 12 -27.49 6.39 -20.17
C ILE A 12 -26.92 5.52 -21.31
N ILE A 13 -26.26 6.08 -22.33
CA ILE A 13 -25.77 5.29 -23.47
C ILE A 13 -24.30 5.62 -23.75
N ASN A 14 -23.38 5.04 -22.98
CA ASN A 14 -21.96 5.01 -23.37
C ASN A 14 -21.20 3.74 -22.97
N THR A 15 -21.85 2.77 -22.32
CA THR A 15 -21.26 1.44 -22.12
C THR A 15 -21.76 0.50 -23.20
N VAL A 16 -20.93 0.35 -24.23
CA VAL A 16 -21.02 -0.80 -25.11
C VAL A 16 -20.72 -2.03 -24.26
N ALA A 17 -21.43 -3.14 -24.45
CA ALA A 17 -20.93 -4.43 -24.01
C ALA A 17 -19.57 -4.65 -24.70
N ILE A 18 -18.49 -4.42 -23.97
CA ILE A 18 -17.15 -4.42 -24.53
C ILE A 18 -16.78 -5.85 -24.90
N ALA A 19 -16.43 -6.09 -26.16
CA ALA A 19 -15.94 -7.37 -26.64
C ALA A 19 -14.58 -7.72 -26.03
N GLU A 20 -14.31 -9.01 -25.90
CA GLU A 20 -12.99 -9.50 -25.56
C GLU A 20 -11.94 -9.11 -26.60
N TRP A 21 -10.73 -8.88 -26.12
CA TRP A 21 -9.62 -8.46 -26.95
C TRP A 21 -8.38 -9.31 -26.79
N ASP A 22 -7.56 -9.34 -27.84
CA ASP A 22 -6.45 -10.26 -27.94
C ASP A 22 -5.10 -9.61 -27.67
N LEU A 23 -4.27 -10.34 -26.94
CA LEU A 23 -2.82 -10.19 -26.96
C LEU A 23 -2.22 -11.48 -27.53
N LYS A 24 -1.77 -11.41 -28.78
CA LYS A 24 -1.12 -12.52 -29.47
C LYS A 24 0.40 -12.41 -29.32
N ILE A 25 1.05 -13.53 -29.03
CA ILE A 25 2.51 -13.63 -29.00
C ILE A 25 2.87 -14.64 -30.08
N ASP A 26 3.53 -14.18 -31.14
CA ASP A 26 3.93 -14.95 -32.31
C ASP A 26 5.46 -15.05 -32.36
N VAL A 27 5.99 -16.24 -32.14
CA VAL A 27 7.43 -16.52 -32.28
C VAL A 27 7.80 -17.19 -33.61
N GLY A 28 6.80 -17.44 -34.46
CA GLY A 28 6.95 -18.20 -35.70
C GLY A 28 6.57 -19.68 -35.51
N PRO A 29 5.93 -20.30 -36.51
CA PRO A 29 5.23 -21.60 -36.37
C PRO A 29 6.16 -22.78 -36.05
N SER A 30 7.47 -22.67 -36.31
CA SER A 30 8.47 -23.71 -36.08
C SER A 30 9.42 -23.42 -34.93
N VAL A 31 9.27 -22.27 -34.25
CA VAL A 31 10.13 -21.86 -33.14
C VAL A 31 9.51 -22.34 -31.85
N ASN A 32 10.25 -23.17 -31.10
CA ASN A 32 9.87 -23.53 -29.74
C ASN A 32 10.26 -22.40 -28.80
N CYS A 33 9.28 -21.83 -28.10
CA CYS A 33 9.52 -20.77 -27.12
C CYS A 33 9.09 -21.17 -25.72
N PHE A 34 9.68 -20.47 -24.76
CA PHE A 34 9.15 -20.31 -23.42
C PHE A 34 8.65 -18.87 -23.26
N ILE A 35 7.42 -18.72 -22.78
CA ILE A 35 6.80 -17.43 -22.49
C ILE A 35 6.34 -17.47 -21.04
N ARG A 36 6.75 -16.48 -20.26
CA ARG A 36 6.25 -16.23 -18.92
C ARG A 36 5.69 -14.82 -18.84
N LEU A 37 4.57 -14.71 -18.14
CA LEU A 37 3.92 -13.47 -17.80
C LEU A 37 3.75 -13.43 -16.29
N LYS A 38 4.33 -12.44 -15.61
CA LYS A 38 4.17 -12.23 -14.17
C LYS A 38 3.57 -10.86 -13.91
N THR A 39 2.46 -10.80 -13.17
CA THR A 39 1.89 -9.53 -12.70
C THR A 39 2.80 -8.96 -11.62
N VAL A 40 3.17 -7.68 -11.76
CA VAL A 40 4.06 -6.95 -10.84
C VAL A 40 3.38 -5.73 -10.21
N SER A 41 2.14 -5.43 -10.60
CA SER A 41 1.27 -4.48 -9.90
C SER A 41 0.02 -5.15 -9.36
N VAL A 42 -0.76 -4.43 -8.56
CA VAL A 42 -2.12 -4.83 -8.20
C VAL A 42 -2.98 -4.93 -9.47
N PRO A 43 -3.60 -6.10 -9.76
CA PRO A 43 -4.46 -6.26 -10.93
C PRO A 43 -5.91 -5.81 -10.67
N PHE A 44 -6.53 -5.22 -11.68
CA PHE A 44 -7.96 -4.91 -11.73
C PHE A 44 -8.58 -5.48 -13.00
N GLU A 45 -9.83 -5.94 -12.94
CA GLU A 45 -10.56 -6.45 -14.10
C GLU A 45 -11.71 -5.52 -14.54
N GLY A 46 -12.36 -5.92 -15.62
CA GLY A 46 -13.29 -5.13 -16.43
C GLY A 46 -14.43 -4.40 -15.73
N TYR A 47 -15.15 -3.64 -16.56
CA TYR A 47 -16.43 -3.03 -16.21
C TYR A 47 -17.39 -4.13 -15.77
N ASN A 48 -18.14 -3.96 -14.68
CA ASN A 48 -18.91 -5.07 -14.12
C ASN A 48 -20.28 -5.22 -14.79
N ARG A 49 -20.75 -6.47 -14.86
CA ARG A 49 -22.07 -6.86 -15.40
C ARG A 49 -23.20 -5.98 -14.87
N ALA A 50 -24.04 -5.48 -15.76
CA ALA A 50 -25.38 -5.01 -15.42
C ALA A 50 -26.35 -6.19 -15.12
N ASP A 51 -25.91 -7.22 -14.37
CA ASP A 51 -26.84 -8.24 -13.90
C ASP A 51 -27.78 -7.59 -12.86
N LYS A 52 -29.09 -7.77 -13.03
CA LYS A 52 -30.14 -7.03 -12.28
C LYS A 52 -30.00 -7.16 -10.77
N ASN A 53 -29.44 -8.26 -10.28
CA ASN A 53 -29.29 -8.53 -8.85
C ASN A 53 -27.99 -7.92 -8.24
N LEU A 54 -27.03 -7.53 -9.08
CA LEU A 54 -25.72 -7.01 -8.65
C LEU A 54 -25.49 -5.55 -9.06
N ALA A 55 -26.36 -4.99 -9.91
CA ALA A 55 -26.26 -3.65 -10.47
C ALA A 55 -26.11 -2.54 -9.41
N GLN A 56 -26.69 -2.69 -8.22
CA GLN A 56 -26.58 -1.70 -7.13
C GLN A 56 -25.14 -1.57 -6.56
N PHE A 57 -24.29 -2.57 -6.80
CA PHE A 57 -22.89 -2.60 -6.35
C PHE A 57 -21.89 -2.38 -7.50
N ASN A 58 -22.39 -2.22 -8.72
CA ASN A 58 -21.60 -2.04 -9.93
C ASN A 58 -21.72 -0.59 -10.39
N ARG A 59 -20.58 0.05 -10.67
CA ARG A 59 -20.56 1.34 -11.37
C ARG A 59 -20.30 1.09 -12.83
N VAL A 60 -21.35 1.25 -13.63
CA VAL A 60 -21.32 1.15 -15.08
C VAL A 60 -20.26 2.13 -15.61
N GLY A 61 -19.30 1.64 -16.41
CA GLY A 61 -18.26 2.49 -17.00
C GLY A 61 -17.12 2.90 -16.07
N VAL A 62 -16.95 2.25 -14.91
CA VAL A 62 -15.77 2.39 -14.03
C VAL A 62 -15.03 1.07 -13.90
N ALA A 63 -13.70 1.07 -14.06
CA ALA A 63 -12.86 -0.12 -13.88
C ALA A 63 -12.67 -0.44 -12.40
N LEU A 64 -12.96 -1.68 -12.04
CA LEU A 64 -13.21 -2.08 -10.67
C LEU A 64 -12.83 -3.55 -10.51
N ASN A 65 -12.21 -3.96 -9.42
CA ASN A 65 -11.88 -5.38 -9.27
C ASN A 65 -13.15 -6.25 -9.15
N GLY A 66 -13.27 -7.24 -10.04
CA GLY A 66 -14.48 -8.01 -10.27
C GLY A 66 -14.47 -9.40 -9.61
N ASP A 67 -15.28 -10.31 -10.18
CA ASP A 67 -15.58 -11.66 -9.68
C ASP A 67 -14.49 -12.72 -9.86
N LEU A 68 -13.52 -12.57 -10.78
CA LEU A 68 -12.56 -13.65 -11.04
C LEU A 68 -11.55 -13.79 -9.89
N HIS A 69 -11.27 -12.70 -9.19
CA HIS A 69 -10.52 -12.72 -7.93
C HIS A 69 -11.36 -13.19 -6.72
N ARG A 70 -12.66 -13.47 -6.90
CA ARG A 70 -13.61 -13.89 -5.83
C ARG A 70 -13.82 -15.40 -5.76
N ARG A 71 -13.52 -16.14 -6.83
CA ARG A 71 -13.81 -17.58 -6.96
C ARG A 71 -12.55 -18.44 -6.87
N PHE A 72 -12.06 -18.67 -5.65
CA PHE A 72 -11.04 -19.68 -5.39
C PHE A 72 -11.72 -21.01 -5.02
N TYR A 73 -12.38 -21.71 -5.97
CA TYR A 73 -12.95 -23.04 -5.69
C TYR A 73 -13.06 -24.00 -6.91
N THR A 74 -13.21 -25.28 -6.55
CA THR A 74 -12.92 -26.59 -7.18
C THR A 74 -13.39 -26.94 -8.60
N GLN A 75 -13.81 -26.00 -9.46
CA GLN A 75 -14.22 -26.35 -10.83
C GLN A 75 -13.34 -25.68 -11.89
N ASN A 76 -12.71 -26.52 -12.72
CA ASN A 76 -11.65 -26.31 -13.72
C ASN A 76 -11.87 -25.23 -14.81
N LEU A 77 -12.69 -24.20 -14.60
CA LEU A 77 -13.07 -23.30 -15.70
C LEU A 77 -12.33 -21.97 -15.75
N PHE A 78 -11.66 -21.49 -14.70
CA PHE A 78 -10.70 -20.41 -14.79
C PHE A 78 -9.75 -20.47 -13.59
N THR A 79 -8.50 -20.88 -13.81
CA THR A 79 -7.52 -21.04 -12.72
C THR A 79 -6.74 -19.76 -12.49
N GLU A 80 -6.24 -19.54 -11.27
CA GLU A 80 -5.30 -18.47 -10.85
C GLU A 80 -4.11 -18.26 -11.83
N ARG A 81 -3.82 -19.27 -12.66
CA ARG A 81 -2.73 -19.36 -13.65
C ARG A 81 -2.88 -18.50 -14.91
N SER A 82 -3.93 -17.71 -15.04
CA SER A 82 -4.10 -16.90 -16.25
C SER A 82 -3.74 -15.44 -16.00
N HIS A 83 -4.19 -14.83 -14.90
CA HIS A 83 -4.12 -13.37 -14.75
C HIS A 83 -2.96 -12.88 -13.88
N ILE A 84 -2.56 -13.64 -12.85
CA ILE A 84 -1.48 -13.26 -11.92
C ILE A 84 -0.14 -13.72 -12.48
N PHE A 85 -0.13 -14.92 -13.03
CA PHE A 85 1.06 -15.61 -13.51
C PHE A 85 0.66 -16.60 -14.60
N PHE A 86 1.32 -16.56 -15.74
CA PHE A 86 1.08 -17.48 -16.85
C PHE A 86 2.43 -17.97 -17.41
N GLU A 87 2.48 -19.26 -17.77
CA GLU A 87 3.61 -19.88 -18.46
C GLU A 87 3.13 -20.70 -19.65
N TYR A 88 3.88 -20.62 -20.74
CA TYR A 88 3.67 -21.40 -21.95
C TYR A 88 5.00 -21.89 -22.49
N THR A 89 5.05 -23.18 -22.84
CA THR A 89 6.15 -23.79 -23.56
C THR A 89 5.59 -24.53 -24.77
N GLY A 90 6.01 -24.16 -25.97
CA GLY A 90 5.52 -24.77 -27.20
C GLY A 90 5.94 -24.04 -28.47
N ALA A 91 5.50 -24.57 -29.62
CA ALA A 91 5.78 -23.98 -30.92
C ALA A 91 4.77 -22.85 -31.27
N GLY A 92 5.17 -21.88 -32.09
CA GLY A 92 4.26 -20.90 -32.70
C GLY A 92 3.78 -19.75 -31.81
N GLY A 93 4.00 -19.84 -30.50
CA GLY A 93 3.56 -18.84 -29.53
C GLY A 93 2.15 -19.09 -28.99
N THR A 94 1.52 -18.07 -28.40
CA THR A 94 0.27 -18.21 -27.65
C THR A 94 -0.61 -16.97 -27.75
N ARG A 95 -1.85 -17.06 -27.24
CA ARG A 95 -2.84 -15.97 -27.22
C ARG A 95 -3.43 -15.82 -25.83
N LEU A 96 -3.48 -14.58 -25.36
CA LEU A 96 -4.13 -14.16 -24.13
C LEU A 96 -5.34 -13.29 -24.46
N VAL A 97 -6.40 -13.37 -23.66
CA VAL A 97 -7.63 -12.58 -23.84
C VAL A 97 -7.81 -11.58 -22.69
N SER A 98 -8.16 -10.35 -23.01
CA SER A 98 -8.38 -9.33 -22.00
C SER A 98 -9.60 -9.66 -21.13
N SER A 99 -9.50 -9.41 -19.84
CA SER A 99 -10.61 -9.44 -18.89
C SER A 99 -11.28 -8.07 -18.70
N PHE A 100 -11.17 -7.20 -19.70
CA PHE A 100 -11.77 -5.86 -19.71
C PHE A 100 -13.29 -5.87 -19.99
N SER A 101 -13.79 -6.97 -20.56
CA SER A 101 -15.21 -7.16 -20.89
C SER A 101 -16.06 -7.49 -19.65
N GLU A 102 -17.32 -7.06 -19.66
CA GLU A 102 -18.29 -7.39 -18.60
C GLU A 102 -18.57 -8.90 -18.48
N THR A 103 -18.46 -9.64 -19.59
CA THR A 103 -18.70 -11.08 -19.60
C THR A 103 -17.55 -11.89 -18.97
N GLY A 104 -16.39 -11.26 -18.76
CA GLY A 104 -15.12 -11.94 -18.55
C GLY A 104 -14.61 -12.58 -19.84
N PRO A 105 -13.36 -13.10 -19.86
CA PRO A 105 -12.78 -13.75 -21.03
C PRO A 105 -13.41 -15.13 -21.32
N THR A 106 -13.59 -15.46 -22.61
CA THR A 106 -14.16 -16.74 -23.09
C THR A 106 -13.13 -17.87 -23.18
N ASN A 107 -11.83 -17.56 -23.13
CA ASN A 107 -10.72 -18.51 -23.24
C ASN A 107 -9.90 -18.60 -21.94
N TYR A 108 -9.29 -19.76 -21.65
CA TYR A 108 -8.59 -20.05 -20.39
C TYR A 108 -7.39 -19.15 -20.00
N TYR A 109 -6.86 -18.34 -20.93
CA TYR A 109 -5.70 -17.47 -20.68
C TYR A 109 -6.08 -16.01 -20.88
N GLY A 110 -5.77 -15.17 -19.89
CA GLY A 110 -6.20 -13.79 -19.94
C GLY A 110 -5.30 -12.80 -19.23
N TRP A 111 -5.46 -11.54 -19.59
CA TRP A 111 -4.73 -10.41 -19.01
C TRP A 111 -5.71 -9.31 -18.60
N THR A 112 -5.25 -8.35 -17.82
CA THR A 112 -6.11 -7.44 -17.06
C THR A 112 -5.46 -6.06 -16.90
N TYR A 113 -6.06 -5.17 -16.11
CA TYR A 113 -5.49 -3.84 -15.87
C TYR A 113 -4.41 -4.04 -14.83
N ALA A 114 -3.18 -4.23 -15.30
CA ALA A 114 -2.02 -4.42 -14.46
C ALA A 114 -0.75 -4.03 -15.23
N LYS A 115 0.34 -3.94 -14.49
CA LYS A 115 1.69 -3.99 -15.01
C LYS A 115 2.19 -5.43 -14.93
N TYR A 116 2.78 -5.87 -16.03
CA TYR A 116 3.23 -7.22 -16.24
C TYR A 116 4.71 -7.25 -16.60
N LEU A 117 5.48 -8.20 -16.06
CA LEU A 117 6.80 -8.56 -16.57
C LEU A 117 6.63 -9.74 -17.53
N PHE A 118 6.91 -9.50 -18.81
CA PHE A 118 7.05 -10.53 -19.82
C PHE A 118 8.48 -11.06 -19.84
N GLU A 119 8.61 -12.38 -19.95
CA GLU A 119 9.85 -13.07 -20.25
C GLU A 119 9.60 -13.98 -21.45
N ILE A 120 10.29 -13.73 -22.56
CA ILE A 120 10.16 -14.51 -23.80
C ILE A 120 11.53 -15.05 -24.19
N VAL A 121 11.60 -16.36 -24.41
CA VAL A 121 12.83 -17.08 -24.74
C VAL A 121 12.57 -17.96 -25.97
N ASP A 122 13.39 -17.82 -27.01
CA ASP A 122 13.52 -18.86 -28.04
C ASP A 122 14.39 -19.98 -27.47
N LEU A 123 13.85 -21.19 -27.34
CA LEU A 123 14.58 -22.32 -26.75
C LEU A 123 15.75 -22.81 -27.61
N SER A 124 15.81 -22.38 -28.88
CA SER A 124 16.96 -22.59 -29.77
C SER A 124 18.13 -21.65 -29.43
N PHE A 125 17.83 -20.52 -28.80
CA PHE A 125 18.79 -19.50 -28.38
C PHE A 125 18.50 -19.05 -26.93
N PRO A 126 18.67 -19.94 -25.94
CA PRO A 126 18.25 -19.66 -24.56
C PRO A 126 19.01 -18.49 -23.89
N SER A 127 20.18 -18.09 -24.43
CA SER A 127 20.88 -16.86 -24.02
C SER A 127 20.10 -15.59 -24.33
N ASP A 128 19.19 -15.63 -25.30
CA ASP A 128 18.51 -14.48 -25.87
C ASP A 128 17.14 -14.34 -25.21
N THR A 129 17.18 -14.07 -23.90
CA THR A 129 15.98 -13.86 -23.09
C THR A 129 15.56 -12.39 -23.16
N PHE A 130 14.32 -12.15 -23.57
CA PHE A 130 13.73 -10.81 -23.57
C PHE A 130 12.90 -10.61 -22.31
N LYS A 131 13.25 -9.61 -21.50
CA LYS A 131 12.45 -9.16 -20.36
C LYS A 131 11.98 -7.74 -20.57
N PHE A 132 10.69 -7.48 -20.48
CA PHE A 132 10.12 -6.13 -20.59
C PHE A 132 8.81 -6.02 -19.83
N TYR A 133 8.43 -4.79 -19.46
CA TYR A 133 7.16 -4.53 -18.82
C TYR A 133 6.07 -4.18 -19.83
N TRP A 134 4.88 -4.72 -19.63
CA TRP A 134 3.66 -4.34 -20.34
C TRP A 134 2.71 -3.67 -19.33
N ASN A 135 2.45 -2.37 -19.50
CA ASN A 135 1.72 -1.56 -18.53
C ASN A 135 0.35 -1.12 -19.06
N ALA A 136 -0.70 -1.74 -18.52
CA ALA A 136 -2.10 -1.48 -18.82
C ALA A 136 -2.86 -0.79 -17.69
N LEU A 137 -2.17 -0.09 -16.78
CA LEU A 137 -2.77 0.66 -15.68
C LEU A 137 -3.34 2.02 -16.14
N ASP A 138 -4.33 1.96 -17.02
CA ASP A 138 -5.18 3.09 -17.38
C ASP A 138 -6.63 2.64 -17.34
N SER A 139 -7.40 3.11 -16.37
CA SER A 139 -8.76 2.62 -16.15
C SER A 139 -9.76 3.09 -17.20
N LYS A 140 -9.34 3.98 -18.13
CA LYS A 140 -10.13 4.30 -19.33
C LYS A 140 -9.88 3.34 -20.47
N ILE A 141 -8.84 2.51 -20.45
CA ILE A 141 -8.61 1.53 -21.52
C ILE A 141 -9.89 0.69 -21.69
N GLY A 142 -10.36 0.64 -22.92
CA GLY A 142 -11.59 -0.01 -23.32
C GLY A 142 -12.87 0.84 -23.32
N SER A 143 -12.83 2.04 -22.75
CA SER A 143 -13.94 3.00 -22.85
C SER A 143 -13.96 3.73 -24.20
N ARG A 144 -15.05 4.44 -24.51
CA ARG A 144 -15.09 5.33 -25.68
C ARG A 144 -14.48 6.70 -25.35
N ASN A 145 -13.68 7.23 -26.28
CA ASN A 145 -13.15 8.60 -26.19
C ASN A 145 -14.23 9.65 -26.55
N TRP A 146 -13.88 10.94 -26.48
CA TRP A 146 -14.78 12.06 -26.81
C TRP A 146 -15.22 12.10 -28.28
N GLN A 147 -14.54 11.36 -29.17
CA GLN A 147 -14.89 11.17 -30.59
C GLN A 147 -15.70 9.89 -30.83
N ASN A 148 -16.15 9.22 -29.76
CA ASN A 148 -16.89 7.97 -29.81
C ASN A 148 -16.06 6.77 -30.34
N GLU A 149 -14.73 6.85 -30.37
CA GLU A 149 -13.84 5.74 -30.75
C GLU A 149 -13.46 4.90 -29.52
N VAL A 150 -13.27 3.60 -29.71
CA VAL A 150 -12.89 2.69 -28.62
C VAL A 150 -11.41 2.89 -28.27
N TYR A 151 -11.14 3.17 -26.99
CA TYR A 151 -9.79 3.34 -26.46
C TYR A 151 -9.10 2.00 -26.20
N PHE A 152 -8.89 1.23 -27.26
CA PHE A 152 -8.26 -0.08 -27.18
C PHE A 152 -7.81 -0.58 -28.57
N ARG A 153 -6.86 -1.52 -28.63
CA ARG A 153 -6.49 -2.30 -29.83
C ARG A 153 -6.08 -3.72 -29.47
N ASP A 154 -6.44 -4.70 -30.29
CA ASP A 154 -5.81 -6.03 -30.23
C ASP A 154 -4.30 -5.87 -30.48
N TRP A 155 -3.46 -6.60 -29.75
CA TRP A 155 -2.00 -6.48 -29.80
C TRP A 155 -1.34 -7.76 -30.29
N GLU A 156 -0.23 -7.60 -31.02
CA GLU A 156 0.64 -8.71 -31.41
C GLU A 156 2.09 -8.39 -31.05
N PHE A 157 2.72 -9.32 -30.32
CA PHE A 157 4.15 -9.35 -30.04
C PHE A 157 4.78 -10.35 -30.97
N LYS A 158 5.68 -9.90 -31.85
CA LYS A 158 6.32 -10.76 -32.83
C LYS A 158 7.82 -10.82 -32.63
N TYR A 159 8.33 -12.01 -32.36
CA TYR A 159 9.77 -12.25 -32.39
C TYR A 159 10.26 -12.26 -33.83
N ARG A 160 11.30 -11.46 -34.12
CA ARG A 160 11.98 -11.46 -35.42
C ARG A 160 13.48 -11.28 -35.29
N VAL A 161 14.19 -11.83 -36.27
CA VAL A 161 15.55 -11.41 -36.62
C VAL A 161 15.42 -10.29 -37.66
N LEU A 162 15.97 -9.13 -37.35
CA LEU A 162 15.98 -7.97 -38.24
C LEU A 162 17.09 -8.08 -39.30
N PRO A 163 17.04 -7.30 -40.39
CA PRO A 163 18.09 -7.29 -41.42
C PRO A 163 19.50 -6.97 -40.91
N SER A 164 19.60 -6.30 -39.76
CA SER A 164 20.85 -6.04 -39.02
C SER A 164 21.42 -7.27 -38.31
N ASN A 165 20.78 -8.45 -38.43
CA ASN A 165 20.99 -9.66 -37.62
C ASN A 165 20.69 -9.50 -36.12
N GLU A 166 20.06 -8.40 -35.73
CA GLU A 166 19.63 -8.17 -34.37
C GLU A 166 18.28 -8.87 -34.10
N ARG A 167 18.13 -9.50 -32.94
CA ARG A 167 16.87 -10.11 -32.51
C ARG A 167 16.05 -9.11 -31.71
N ALA A 168 14.76 -9.07 -31.99
CA ALA A 168 13.86 -8.15 -31.31
C ALA A 168 12.45 -8.72 -31.15
N ILE A 169 11.73 -8.18 -30.17
CA ILE A 169 10.27 -8.31 -30.07
C ILE A 169 9.66 -7.03 -30.66
N LEU A 170 8.86 -7.20 -31.72
CA LEU A 170 8.15 -6.12 -32.39
C LEU A 170 6.72 -6.04 -31.84
N ILE A 171 6.26 -4.85 -31.48
CA ILE A 171 4.95 -4.63 -30.88
C ILE A 171 4.09 -3.79 -31.83
N PHE A 172 2.93 -4.32 -32.22
CA PHE A 172 1.99 -3.63 -33.09
C PHE A 172 0.52 -3.99 -32.79
N GLY A 173 -0.41 -3.19 -33.30
CA GLY A 173 -1.86 -3.46 -33.21
C GLY A 173 -2.35 -4.39 -34.32
N LYS A 174 -3.16 -5.41 -33.99
CA LYS A 174 -3.70 -6.40 -34.94
C LYS A 174 -4.61 -5.73 -35.98
N GLY A 175 -4.49 -6.17 -37.24
CA GLY A 175 -5.26 -5.63 -38.37
C GLY A 175 -4.51 -4.57 -39.20
N GLY A 176 -3.34 -4.11 -38.75
CA GLY A 176 -2.33 -3.61 -39.68
C GLY A 176 -1.66 -4.80 -40.34
N GLU A 177 -1.68 -4.91 -41.67
CA GLU A 177 -0.65 -5.74 -42.31
C GLU A 177 0.71 -5.22 -41.85
N PRO A 178 1.69 -6.09 -41.53
CA PRO A 178 3.03 -5.63 -41.19
C PRO A 178 3.64 -4.98 -42.42
N VAL A 179 3.39 -3.69 -42.61
CA VAL A 179 4.16 -2.86 -43.52
C VAL A 179 5.52 -2.71 -42.86
N GLU A 180 6.56 -3.09 -43.58
CA GLU A 180 7.94 -3.01 -43.12
C GLU A 180 8.23 -1.59 -42.60
N GLY A 181 8.55 -1.46 -41.31
CA GLY A 181 8.91 -0.18 -40.68
C GLY A 181 7.81 0.53 -39.87
N VAL A 182 6.59 -0.02 -39.76
CA VAL A 182 5.51 0.58 -38.94
C VAL A 182 5.19 -0.30 -37.74
N TYR A 183 6.00 -0.19 -36.69
CA TYR A 183 5.76 -0.80 -35.37
C TYR A 183 5.49 0.31 -34.36
N TYR A 184 4.67 0.03 -33.35
CA TYR A 184 4.45 0.99 -32.25
C TYR A 184 5.66 1.05 -31.34
N ASP A 185 6.31 -0.09 -31.09
CA ASP A 185 7.55 -0.16 -30.33
C ASP A 185 8.34 -1.43 -30.66
N THR A 186 9.60 -1.44 -30.23
CA THR A 186 10.54 -2.54 -30.37
C THR A 186 11.27 -2.76 -29.05
N VAL A 187 11.46 -4.02 -28.66
CA VAL A 187 12.30 -4.42 -27.52
C VAL A 187 13.50 -5.19 -28.05
N PHE A 188 14.69 -4.62 -27.87
CA PHE A 188 15.96 -5.27 -28.16
C PHE A 188 16.50 -6.04 -26.95
N LEU A 189 17.47 -6.93 -27.17
CA LEU A 189 18.13 -7.64 -26.07
C LEU A 189 18.87 -6.69 -25.12
N SER A 190 19.31 -5.52 -25.60
CA SER A 190 19.91 -4.46 -24.78
C SER A 190 18.89 -3.73 -23.89
N ASP A 191 17.59 -3.82 -24.22
CA ASP A 191 16.52 -3.04 -23.59
C ASP A 191 15.83 -3.83 -22.48
N GLN A 192 16.59 -4.62 -21.72
CA GLN A 192 16.03 -5.43 -20.64
C GLN A 192 15.29 -4.53 -19.64
N TYR A 193 14.08 -4.95 -19.29
CA TYR A 193 13.15 -4.25 -18.41
C TYR A 193 12.61 -2.92 -18.95
N LYS A 194 12.70 -2.66 -20.27
CA LYS A 194 11.97 -1.56 -20.91
C LYS A 194 10.48 -1.64 -20.62
N GLU A 195 9.85 -0.51 -20.31
CA GLU A 195 8.42 -0.44 -20.03
C GLU A 195 7.63 0.04 -21.25
N ILE A 196 6.71 -0.79 -21.69
CA ILE A 196 5.78 -0.55 -22.78
C ILE A 196 4.44 -0.09 -22.19
N LYS A 197 4.10 1.18 -22.42
CA LYS A 197 2.89 1.83 -21.88
C LYS A 197 1.79 1.89 -22.93
N LEU A 198 0.63 1.28 -22.69
CA LEU A 198 -0.43 1.21 -23.71
C LEU A 198 -0.92 2.60 -24.16
N TRP A 199 -1.05 3.55 -23.24
CA TRP A 199 -1.49 4.92 -23.57
C TRP A 199 -0.49 5.67 -24.45
N LYS A 200 0.81 5.37 -24.33
CA LYS A 200 1.86 5.88 -25.21
C LYS A 200 1.73 5.28 -26.61
N LEU A 201 1.52 3.96 -26.71
CA LEU A 201 1.37 3.31 -28.02
C LEU A 201 0.08 3.73 -28.75
N LEU A 202 -1.02 3.92 -28.01
CA LEU A 202 -2.33 4.22 -28.59
C LEU A 202 -2.49 5.69 -29.01
N TYR A 203 -1.97 6.63 -28.22
CA TYR A 203 -2.22 8.07 -28.37
C TYR A 203 -0.99 8.96 -28.10
N ASP A 204 0.22 8.40 -28.05
CA ASP A 204 1.48 9.12 -27.80
C ASP A 204 1.50 9.95 -26.49
N ARG A 205 0.78 9.46 -25.47
CA ARG A 205 0.70 10.14 -24.17
C ARG A 205 1.82 9.70 -23.23
N GLU A 206 2.32 10.62 -22.42
CA GLU A 206 3.24 10.29 -21.31
C GLU A 206 2.53 9.66 -20.12
N GLN A 207 1.29 10.10 -19.86
CA GLN A 207 0.47 9.67 -18.73
C GLN A 207 -0.82 9.00 -19.23
N PRO A 208 -1.36 8.03 -18.47
CA PRO A 208 -2.65 7.43 -18.77
C PRO A 208 -3.77 8.50 -18.77
N TRP A 209 -4.94 8.18 -19.32
CA TRP A 209 -6.12 9.03 -19.23
C TRP A 209 -6.72 9.02 -17.82
N GLU A 210 -6.69 7.89 -17.15
CA GLU A 210 -7.18 7.76 -15.78
C GLU A 210 -6.33 6.80 -14.97
N ARG A 211 -5.92 7.23 -13.78
CA ARG A 211 -5.12 6.44 -12.83
C ARG A 211 -5.99 5.85 -11.71
N ASN A 212 -7.22 6.32 -11.57
CA ASN A 212 -8.11 5.86 -10.52
C ASN A 212 -8.65 4.47 -10.84
N PHE A 213 -8.31 3.51 -9.98
CA PHE A 213 -8.88 2.17 -9.93
C PHE A 213 -9.55 1.96 -8.58
N TYR A 214 -10.82 1.56 -8.57
CA TYR A 214 -11.53 1.37 -7.31
C TYR A 214 -11.63 -0.11 -6.94
N ALA A 215 -11.26 -0.42 -5.71
CA ALA A 215 -11.35 -1.75 -5.17
C ALA A 215 -12.69 -1.92 -4.45
N ARG A 216 -13.45 -2.91 -4.90
CA ARG A 216 -14.69 -3.38 -4.31
C ARG A 216 -14.57 -4.66 -3.51
N THR A 217 -13.46 -5.36 -3.70
CA THR A 217 -13.03 -6.52 -2.92
C THR A 217 -11.54 -6.39 -2.62
N THR A 218 -10.98 -7.32 -1.85
CA THR A 218 -9.53 -7.45 -1.73
C THR A 218 -8.89 -7.62 -3.11
N PRO A 219 -8.01 -6.69 -3.56
CA PRO A 219 -7.39 -6.74 -4.88
C PRO A 219 -6.01 -7.44 -4.87
N PHE A 220 -5.70 -8.25 -3.85
CA PHE A 220 -4.37 -8.85 -3.66
C PHE A 220 -4.39 -10.34 -3.93
N PRO A 221 -4.55 -10.78 -5.19
CA PRO A 221 -4.70 -12.18 -5.47
C PRO A 221 -3.39 -12.93 -5.19
N ILE A 222 -3.50 -14.19 -4.79
CA ILE A 222 -2.36 -15.06 -4.54
C ILE A 222 -2.30 -16.11 -5.63
N SER A 223 -1.10 -16.42 -6.12
CA SER A 223 -0.83 -17.61 -6.93
C SER A 223 0.01 -18.59 -6.13
N ASN A 224 -0.30 -19.88 -6.26
CA ASN A 224 0.54 -20.96 -5.73
C ASN A 224 1.86 -21.16 -6.51
N ILE A 225 2.04 -20.51 -7.67
CA ILE A 225 3.23 -20.65 -8.53
C ILE A 225 4.22 -19.48 -8.38
N ASN A 226 3.79 -18.31 -7.89
CA ASN A 226 4.66 -17.14 -7.64
C ASN A 226 5.62 -17.29 -6.44
N ILE A 227 5.97 -18.53 -6.10
CA ILE A 227 6.91 -18.85 -5.05
C ILE A 227 8.31 -18.54 -5.59
N TYR A 228 8.74 -17.29 -5.46
CA TYR A 228 10.17 -16.97 -5.54
C TYR A 228 10.81 -17.65 -4.33
N ILE A 229 11.36 -18.84 -4.55
CA ILE A 229 12.38 -19.40 -3.67
C ILE A 229 13.66 -18.72 -4.13
N ASP A 230 14.31 -17.96 -3.25
CA ASP A 230 15.62 -17.42 -3.57
C ASP A 230 16.53 -18.59 -3.96
N PRO A 231 17.06 -18.64 -5.19
CA PRO A 231 17.91 -19.75 -5.60
C PRO A 231 19.19 -19.84 -4.74
N ASN A 232 19.56 -18.77 -4.04
CA ASN A 232 20.70 -18.73 -3.12
C ASN A 232 20.31 -19.03 -1.66
N ASP A 233 19.02 -19.01 -1.33
CA ASP A 233 18.50 -19.41 -0.03
C ASP A 233 17.21 -20.24 -0.19
N PRO A 234 17.33 -21.58 -0.28
CA PRO A 234 16.17 -22.47 -0.41
C PRO A 234 15.24 -22.47 0.81
N ASN A 235 15.65 -21.83 1.92
CA ASN A 235 14.82 -21.62 3.10
C ASN A 235 14.10 -20.27 3.10
N ALA A 236 14.41 -19.37 2.15
CA ALA A 236 13.73 -18.10 2.01
C ALA A 236 12.22 -18.31 1.87
N LEU A 237 11.46 -17.60 2.70
CA LEU A 237 10.00 -17.63 2.62
C LEU A 237 9.56 -17.03 1.28
N PRO A 238 8.63 -17.67 0.56
CA PRO A 238 8.19 -17.14 -0.71
C PRO A 238 7.35 -15.88 -0.51
N VAL A 239 7.73 -14.79 -1.19
CA VAL A 239 7.09 -13.48 -1.10
C VAL A 239 6.40 -13.15 -2.43
N ASN A 240 5.10 -12.82 -2.37
CA ASN A 240 4.42 -12.16 -3.48
C ASN A 240 4.65 -10.66 -3.37
N GLU A 241 5.09 -10.02 -4.44
CA GLU A 241 5.35 -8.57 -4.45
C GLU A 241 4.54 -7.90 -5.54
N TYR A 242 3.81 -6.85 -5.15
CA TYR A 242 2.99 -6.04 -6.03
C TYR A 242 3.26 -4.57 -5.76
N THR A 243 3.54 -3.83 -6.82
CA THR A 243 3.44 -2.36 -6.80
C THR A 243 1.98 -1.93 -6.87
N LEU A 244 1.61 -0.75 -6.37
CA LEU A 244 0.30 -0.19 -6.73
C LEU A 244 0.31 0.17 -8.23
N GLY A 245 1.34 0.89 -8.66
CA GLY A 245 1.56 1.35 -10.04
C GLY A 245 0.57 2.41 -10.53
N THR A 246 -0.34 2.85 -9.66
CA THR A 246 -1.48 3.72 -9.96
C THR A 246 -2.14 4.26 -8.68
N THR A 247 -3.28 4.95 -8.82
CA THR A 247 -4.15 5.31 -7.70
C THR A 247 -5.18 4.21 -7.41
N ILE A 248 -5.11 3.59 -6.24
CA ILE A 248 -6.06 2.58 -5.76
C ILE A 248 -6.98 3.20 -4.71
N ILE A 249 -8.29 3.04 -4.90
CA ILE A 249 -9.31 3.64 -4.05
C ILE A 249 -10.18 2.56 -3.41
N PHE A 250 -10.17 2.48 -2.09
CA PHE A 250 -11.02 1.57 -1.32
C PHE A 250 -12.29 2.29 -0.89
N ASP A 251 -13.34 2.20 -1.70
CA ASP A 251 -14.56 3.00 -1.51
C ASP A 251 -15.85 2.21 -1.32
N THR A 252 -16.05 1.13 -2.07
CA THR A 252 -17.34 0.43 -2.15
C THR A 252 -17.13 -1.05 -1.98
N ILE A 253 -17.24 -1.54 -0.75
CA ILE A 253 -17.08 -2.98 -0.51
C ILE A 253 -18.41 -3.65 -0.78
N TYR A 254 -18.39 -4.66 -1.65
CA TYR A 254 -19.57 -5.45 -1.96
C TYR A 254 -20.05 -6.20 -0.71
N PRO A 255 -21.25 -5.91 -0.19
CA PRO A 255 -21.87 -6.74 0.84
C PRO A 255 -22.63 -7.87 0.12
N LYS A 256 -22.18 -9.13 0.24
CA LYS A 256 -23.02 -10.25 -0.22
C LYS A 256 -24.17 -10.40 0.77
N PHE A 257 -25.27 -9.70 0.50
CA PHE A 257 -26.55 -9.98 1.11
C PHE A 257 -27.11 -11.27 0.50
N ASP A 258 -27.37 -12.25 1.35
CA ASP A 258 -28.26 -13.39 1.14
C ASP A 258 -28.12 -14.15 -0.19
N ASP A 259 -27.15 -15.08 -0.25
CA ASP A 259 -27.32 -16.28 -1.08
C ASP A 259 -28.03 -17.35 -0.23
N PRO A 260 -29.34 -17.62 -0.46
CA PRO A 260 -30.10 -18.58 0.32
C PRO A 260 -29.61 -20.03 0.17
N VAL A 261 -28.73 -20.32 -0.80
CA VAL A 261 -28.13 -21.65 -1.02
C VAL A 261 -26.81 -21.80 -0.27
N LEU A 262 -26.06 -20.71 -0.04
CA LEU A 262 -24.74 -20.74 0.58
C LEU A 262 -24.71 -20.27 2.04
N GLY A 263 -25.80 -19.71 2.58
CA GLY A 263 -25.87 -19.23 3.97
C GLY A 263 -25.02 -17.99 4.25
N ASP A 264 -25.03 -17.50 5.51
CA ASP A 264 -24.34 -16.31 6.04
C ASP A 264 -22.79 -16.47 6.01
N THR A 265 -22.26 -16.60 4.79
CA THR A 265 -20.85 -16.95 4.52
C THR A 265 -19.99 -15.75 4.19
N ASN A 266 -20.59 -14.60 3.89
CA ASN A 266 -19.87 -13.35 3.78
C ASN A 266 -19.74 -12.70 5.16
N LYS A 267 -18.93 -13.36 5.98
CA LYS A 267 -18.38 -12.73 7.16
C LYS A 267 -17.42 -11.64 6.65
N TYR A 268 -17.87 -10.38 6.71
CA TYR A 268 -17.00 -9.26 7.06
C TYR A 268 -16.19 -8.55 5.97
N GLY A 269 -16.58 -8.66 4.69
CA GLY A 269 -15.88 -7.98 3.58
C GLY A 269 -15.07 -8.92 2.69
N TYR A 270 -15.16 -10.23 2.95
CA TYR A 270 -14.59 -11.28 2.12
C TYR A 270 -15.57 -11.71 1.03
N ASN A 271 -15.26 -11.38 -0.23
CA ASN A 271 -15.88 -12.05 -1.35
C ASN A 271 -15.12 -13.34 -1.69
N THR A 272 -15.02 -14.28 -0.75
CA THR A 272 -14.35 -15.55 -0.98
C THR A 272 -15.12 -16.72 -0.33
N ILE A 273 -15.16 -17.86 -1.03
CA ILE A 273 -15.92 -19.08 -0.73
C ILE A 273 -15.41 -19.79 0.57
N MET A 274 -16.24 -20.66 1.16
CA MET A 274 -16.10 -21.28 2.50
C MET A 274 -14.81 -22.07 2.86
N ASP A 275 -13.85 -22.34 1.96
CA ASP A 275 -12.59 -23.01 2.33
C ASP A 275 -11.41 -22.49 1.50
N ILE A 276 -10.84 -21.37 1.92
CA ILE A 276 -9.69 -20.79 1.20
C ILE A 276 -8.56 -20.67 2.20
N ASN A 277 -7.64 -21.64 2.15
CA ASN A 277 -6.39 -21.74 2.94
C ASN A 277 -5.40 -20.58 2.67
N TYR A 278 -5.88 -19.41 2.28
CA TYR A 278 -5.05 -18.33 1.73
C TYR A 278 -5.34 -16.97 2.36
N TYR A 279 -6.47 -16.82 3.07
CA TYR A 279 -6.86 -15.58 3.73
C TYR A 279 -7.09 -15.77 5.23
N PHE A 280 -6.46 -14.94 6.05
CA PHE A 280 -6.78 -14.80 7.47
C PHE A 280 -7.89 -13.79 7.67
N ASN A 281 -8.90 -14.13 8.48
CA ASN A 281 -10.07 -13.29 8.76
C ASN A 281 -10.14 -12.95 10.24
N PRO A 282 -9.78 -11.72 10.66
CA PRO A 282 -9.93 -11.33 12.05
C PRO A 282 -11.41 -11.22 12.43
N LEU A 283 -11.69 -11.36 13.72
CA LEU A 283 -13.01 -11.07 14.28
C LEU A 283 -13.24 -9.55 14.20
N ILE A 284 -14.31 -9.13 13.52
CA ILE A 284 -14.71 -7.72 13.45
C ILE A 284 -16.04 -7.47 14.18
N ASN A 285 -16.26 -6.21 14.55
CA ASN A 285 -17.53 -5.76 15.09
C ASN A 285 -18.64 -5.94 14.03
N PRO A 286 -19.76 -6.63 14.33
CA PRO A 286 -20.88 -6.75 13.40
C PRO A 286 -21.45 -5.41 12.89
N ALA A 287 -21.29 -4.32 13.64
CA ALA A 287 -21.72 -2.99 13.23
C ALA A 287 -20.87 -2.38 12.10
N GLU A 288 -19.64 -2.86 11.89
CA GLU A 288 -18.70 -2.37 10.87
C GLU A 288 -18.72 -3.23 9.57
N ARG A 289 -19.69 -4.15 9.44
CA ARG A 289 -19.83 -5.03 8.26
C ARG A 289 -19.86 -4.23 6.95
N GLY A 290 -19.11 -4.71 5.94
CA GLY A 290 -19.06 -4.07 4.62
C GLY A 290 -18.12 -2.86 4.54
N ASN A 291 -17.25 -2.68 5.54
CA ASN A 291 -16.27 -1.60 5.58
C ASN A 291 -14.81 -2.07 5.64
N HIS A 292 -14.53 -3.38 5.55
CA HIS A 292 -13.18 -3.90 5.70
C HIS A 292 -12.62 -4.56 4.44
N LEU A 293 -11.38 -4.21 4.09
CA LEU A 293 -10.54 -4.92 3.13
C LEU A 293 -9.32 -5.48 3.86
N PHE A 294 -8.76 -6.58 3.35
CA PHE A 294 -7.69 -7.29 4.02
C PHE A 294 -6.61 -7.68 3.02
N THR A 295 -5.35 -7.61 3.42
CA THR A 295 -4.29 -8.39 2.75
C THR A 295 -4.47 -9.88 3.08
N PRO A 296 -3.83 -10.78 2.33
CA PRO A 296 -4.11 -12.20 2.50
C PRO A 296 -3.73 -12.81 3.87
N GLY A 297 -2.53 -12.60 4.39
CA GLY A 297 -2.08 -13.25 5.63
C GLY A 297 -1.99 -14.79 5.50
N ARG A 298 -1.28 -15.28 4.46
CA ARG A 298 -1.39 -16.68 3.99
C ARG A 298 -0.71 -17.72 4.90
N TYR A 299 -1.44 -18.81 5.14
CA TYR A 299 -0.98 -20.06 5.74
C TYR A 299 -1.40 -21.25 4.86
N ALA A 300 -0.48 -21.95 4.18
CA ALA A 300 -0.85 -23.13 3.39
C ALA A 300 -0.49 -24.45 4.09
N LEU A 301 -1.52 -25.24 4.42
CA LEU A 301 -1.41 -26.68 4.65
C LEU A 301 -1.39 -27.40 3.30
N TYR A 302 -0.20 -27.59 2.72
CA TYR A 302 -0.10 -28.41 1.50
C TYR A 302 0.03 -29.89 1.90
N GLN A 303 -1.06 -30.65 1.81
CA GLN A 303 -1.11 -32.06 2.23
C GLN A 303 -0.10 -32.99 1.49
N TYR A 304 0.51 -32.53 0.40
CA TYR A 304 1.44 -33.31 -0.43
C TYR A 304 2.93 -32.98 -0.24
N ILE A 305 3.25 -31.93 0.52
CA ILE A 305 4.63 -31.60 0.87
C ILE A 305 4.65 -31.51 2.39
N ASN A 306 5.43 -32.36 3.07
CA ASN A 306 5.49 -32.47 4.54
C ASN A 306 5.87 -31.17 5.31
N HIS A 307 5.85 -30.00 4.68
CA HIS A 307 6.24 -28.72 5.26
C HIS A 307 5.05 -27.74 5.26
N ASN A 308 4.64 -27.28 6.44
CA ASN A 308 3.83 -26.07 6.60
C ASN A 308 4.66 -24.89 6.06
N LYS A 309 4.22 -24.20 5.00
CA LYS A 309 4.89 -22.99 4.51
C LYS A 309 4.01 -21.78 4.75
N THR A 310 4.58 -20.77 5.41
CA THR A 310 4.01 -19.42 5.51
C THR A 310 4.36 -18.64 4.25
N PHE A 311 3.44 -17.81 3.76
CA PHE A 311 3.66 -16.96 2.59
C PHE A 311 3.25 -15.53 2.93
N THR A 312 3.97 -14.56 2.40
CA THR A 312 3.69 -13.15 2.66
C THR A 312 3.53 -12.38 1.37
N THR A 313 2.80 -11.27 1.46
CA THR A 313 2.54 -10.34 0.38
C THR A 313 3.13 -8.99 0.73
N ARG A 314 3.93 -8.43 -0.17
CA ARG A 314 4.39 -7.05 -0.12
C ARG A 314 3.61 -6.22 -1.12
N ILE A 315 3.00 -5.15 -0.63
CA ILE A 315 2.31 -4.15 -1.44
C ILE A 315 3.12 -2.87 -1.34
N ILE A 316 3.63 -2.38 -2.48
CA ILE A 316 4.57 -1.26 -2.54
C ILE A 316 3.92 -0.10 -3.26
N ALA A 317 3.70 1.01 -2.58
CA ALA A 317 3.35 2.28 -3.20
C ALA A 317 4.65 2.99 -3.61
N GLN A 318 4.88 3.10 -4.92
CA GLN A 318 6.05 3.76 -5.50
C GLN A 318 5.80 5.25 -5.70
N GLU A 319 6.81 5.97 -6.20
CA GLU A 319 6.69 7.38 -6.56
C GLU A 319 5.46 7.63 -7.46
N ASN A 320 4.65 8.61 -7.10
CA ASN A 320 3.38 8.97 -7.76
C ASN A 320 2.25 7.92 -7.65
N ASP A 321 2.43 6.82 -6.92
CA ASP A 321 1.31 5.95 -6.56
C ASP A 321 0.49 6.58 -5.44
N THR A 322 -0.78 6.19 -5.34
CA THR A 322 -1.68 6.69 -4.30
C THR A 322 -2.56 5.57 -3.78
N LEU A 323 -2.60 5.40 -2.46
CA LEU A 323 -3.60 4.59 -1.78
C LEU A 323 -4.62 5.51 -1.11
N ILE A 324 -5.89 5.38 -1.48
CA ILE A 324 -7.01 6.10 -0.86
C ILE A 324 -7.87 5.11 -0.11
N ILE A 325 -8.06 5.34 1.18
CA ILE A 325 -9.05 4.61 1.99
C ILE A 325 -10.21 5.57 2.25
N ASP A 326 -11.34 5.28 1.61
CA ASP A 326 -12.50 6.17 1.64
C ASP A 326 -13.21 6.15 3.00
N THR A 327 -14.20 7.02 3.13
CA THR A 327 -14.90 7.34 4.35
C THR A 327 -15.49 6.09 5.01
N ASN A 328 -15.21 5.90 6.30
CA ASN A 328 -15.57 4.72 7.10
C ASN A 328 -15.00 3.38 6.57
N LYS A 329 -13.95 3.37 5.73
CA LYS A 329 -13.31 2.13 5.26
C LYS A 329 -12.07 1.79 6.06
N HIS A 330 -11.82 0.49 6.20
CA HIS A 330 -10.79 -0.05 7.05
C HIS A 330 -9.94 -1.05 6.26
N PHE A 331 -8.66 -0.77 6.09
CA PHE A 331 -7.73 -1.68 5.45
C PHE A 331 -6.88 -2.41 6.48
N TRP A 332 -6.90 -3.73 6.43
CA TRP A 332 -6.15 -4.59 7.33
C TRP A 332 -4.92 -5.16 6.66
N ILE A 333 -3.78 -5.04 7.31
CA ILE A 333 -2.53 -5.71 6.93
C ILE A 333 -2.33 -6.89 7.86
N ASN A 334 -2.49 -8.10 7.32
CA ASN A 334 -2.52 -9.35 8.05
C ASN A 334 -1.15 -10.03 8.10
N GLY A 335 -0.90 -10.80 9.15
CA GLY A 335 0.20 -11.76 9.21
C GLY A 335 -0.25 -13.15 9.66
N THR A 336 0.62 -13.87 10.36
CA THR A 336 0.29 -15.14 11.01
C THR A 336 0.87 -15.22 12.43
N THR A 337 0.13 -15.86 13.34
CA THR A 337 0.56 -16.16 14.72
C THR A 337 1.26 -17.52 14.87
N THR A 338 1.44 -18.27 13.78
CA THR A 338 1.92 -19.66 13.84
C THR A 338 3.41 -19.76 14.22
N VAL A 339 3.69 -20.49 15.30
CA VAL A 339 4.91 -20.46 16.11
C VAL A 339 6.18 -21.08 15.47
N SER A 340 6.09 -21.67 14.27
CA SER A 340 7.15 -22.56 13.75
C SER A 340 8.14 -21.90 12.79
N PHE A 341 7.85 -20.70 12.30
CA PHE A 341 8.75 -19.91 11.47
C PHE A 341 8.73 -18.50 12.05
N GLU A 342 9.83 -17.75 11.95
CA GLU A 342 9.90 -16.37 12.43
C GLU A 342 8.61 -15.61 12.09
N LYS A 343 8.08 -14.81 13.02
CA LYS A 343 6.83 -14.06 12.85
C LYS A 343 6.89 -13.20 11.57
N VAL A 344 6.36 -13.70 10.44
CA VAL A 344 6.36 -13.01 9.14
C VAL A 344 4.92 -12.79 8.69
N GLY A 345 4.56 -11.54 8.41
CA GLY A 345 3.27 -11.16 7.86
C GLY A 345 3.38 -10.34 6.58
N ASP A 346 2.22 -9.97 6.02
CA ASP A 346 2.16 -9.09 4.87
C ASP A 346 2.72 -7.71 5.22
N GLN A 347 3.17 -6.99 4.18
CA GLN A 347 3.76 -5.68 4.32
C GLN A 347 3.09 -4.69 3.38
N LEU A 348 2.72 -3.53 3.93
CA LEU A 348 2.41 -2.34 3.15
C LEU A 348 3.62 -1.41 3.22
N ILE A 349 4.20 -1.09 2.08
CA ILE A 349 5.43 -0.31 1.97
C ILE A 349 5.10 0.98 1.22
N PHE A 350 5.41 2.10 1.85
CA PHE A 350 5.32 3.43 1.26
C PHE A 350 6.72 3.95 0.96
N GLU A 351 7.09 3.99 -0.32
CA GLU A 351 8.32 4.63 -0.76
C GLU A 351 8.17 6.16 -0.74
N ASP A 352 9.28 6.89 -0.74
CA ASP A 352 9.29 8.34 -0.92
C ASP A 352 8.61 8.74 -2.24
N GLY A 353 7.86 9.85 -2.23
CA GLY A 353 7.05 10.31 -3.36
C GLY A 353 5.74 9.54 -3.60
N SER A 354 5.43 8.51 -2.81
CA SER A 354 4.09 7.88 -2.81
C SER A 354 3.09 8.65 -1.93
N HIS A 355 1.79 8.35 -2.05
CA HIS A 355 0.72 9.07 -1.35
C HIS A 355 -0.24 8.13 -0.60
N LEU A 356 -0.65 8.53 0.60
CA LEU A 356 -1.68 7.87 1.41
C LEU A 356 -2.75 8.88 1.83
N ASN A 357 -4.01 8.61 1.45
CA ASN A 357 -5.15 9.43 1.84
C ASN A 357 -6.11 8.60 2.70
N LEU A 358 -6.26 8.98 3.97
CA LEU A 358 -7.29 8.44 4.85
C LEU A 358 -8.43 9.44 4.97
N MET A 359 -9.58 9.08 4.39
CA MET A 359 -10.78 9.89 4.46
C MET A 359 -11.43 9.78 5.86
N LYS A 360 -12.53 10.48 6.07
CA LYS A 360 -13.16 10.59 7.39
C LYS A 360 -13.46 9.21 7.98
N ASP A 361 -13.10 8.98 9.24
CA ASP A 361 -13.33 7.72 9.97
C ASP A 361 -12.69 6.47 9.29
N ALA A 362 -11.76 6.67 8.34
CA ALA A 362 -11.03 5.60 7.67
C ALA A 362 -9.85 5.09 8.52
N SER A 363 -9.44 3.83 8.34
CA SER A 363 -8.29 3.33 9.11
C SER A 363 -7.41 2.34 8.36
N ILE A 364 -6.12 2.30 8.73
CA ILE A 364 -5.24 1.14 8.49
C ILE A 364 -5.07 0.39 9.81
N ARG A 365 -5.22 -0.93 9.80
CA ARG A 365 -5.11 -1.78 10.98
C ARG A 365 -4.11 -2.89 10.71
N VAL A 366 -3.11 -3.07 11.57
CA VAL A 366 -2.04 -4.04 11.37
C VAL A 366 -2.12 -5.12 12.44
N ILE A 367 -2.20 -6.39 12.03
CA ILE A 367 -2.46 -7.52 12.95
C ILE A 367 -1.57 -8.73 12.64
N GLU A 368 -1.36 -9.57 13.66
CA GLU A 368 -0.74 -10.90 13.56
C GLU A 368 0.64 -10.92 12.89
N SER A 369 1.52 -9.95 13.16
CA SER A 369 2.84 -9.82 12.50
C SER A 369 2.82 -9.20 11.11
N GLY A 370 1.70 -8.64 10.68
CA GLY A 370 1.67 -7.69 9.57
C GLY A 370 2.55 -6.47 9.86
N SER A 371 2.92 -5.73 8.82
CA SER A 371 3.75 -4.54 8.97
C SER A 371 3.44 -3.41 7.99
N ILE A 372 3.64 -2.18 8.44
CA ILE A 372 3.77 -0.99 7.59
C ILE A 372 5.23 -0.57 7.60
N VAL A 373 5.80 -0.31 6.42
CA VAL A 373 7.11 0.34 6.26
C VAL A 373 6.87 1.68 5.59
N ASP A 374 7.19 2.77 6.28
CA ASP A 374 6.99 4.13 5.80
C ASP A 374 8.34 4.82 5.63
N LYS A 375 8.68 5.11 4.38
CA LYS A 375 9.94 5.75 4.00
C LYS A 375 9.78 7.23 3.65
N GLY A 376 8.57 7.77 3.75
CA GLY A 376 8.31 9.19 3.46
C GLY A 376 7.13 9.47 2.56
N ALA A 377 6.07 8.63 2.55
CA ALA A 377 4.86 8.97 1.78
C ALA A 377 4.30 10.34 2.19
N THR A 378 3.80 11.09 1.20
CA THR A 378 2.90 12.22 1.46
C THR A 378 1.57 11.69 1.99
N LYS A 379 1.04 12.32 3.04
CA LYS A 379 -0.14 11.81 3.75
C LYS A 379 -1.18 12.89 3.91
N ASP A 380 -2.44 12.51 3.72
CA ASP A 380 -3.61 13.32 4.02
C ASP A 380 -4.53 12.54 4.97
N PHE A 381 -4.72 13.07 6.19
CA PHE A 381 -5.58 12.45 7.20
C PHE A 381 -6.79 13.34 7.49
N SER A 382 -7.97 12.77 7.33
CA SER A 382 -9.23 13.42 7.69
C SER A 382 -9.59 13.17 9.15
N SER A 383 -10.56 13.94 9.67
CA SER A 383 -11.11 13.74 11.02
C SER A 383 -11.53 12.29 11.26
N GLY A 384 -11.19 11.75 12.44
CA GLY A 384 -11.53 10.39 12.85
C GLY A 384 -10.70 9.29 12.20
N SER A 385 -9.79 9.62 11.27
CA SER A 385 -8.94 8.63 10.64
C SER A 385 -7.74 8.23 11.51
N PHE A 386 -7.31 6.97 11.42
CA PHE A 386 -6.23 6.45 12.26
C PHE A 386 -5.46 5.28 11.65
N VAL A 387 -4.25 5.05 12.15
CA VAL A 387 -3.50 3.80 11.96
C VAL A 387 -3.35 3.13 13.32
N THR A 388 -3.73 1.86 13.44
CA THR A 388 -3.48 1.06 14.65
C THR A 388 -2.54 -0.11 14.37
N VAL A 389 -1.58 -0.33 15.26
CA VAL A 389 -0.64 -1.44 15.26
C VAL A 389 -0.91 -2.33 16.46
N MET A 390 -1.50 -3.49 16.20
CA MET A 390 -1.88 -4.46 17.23
C MET A 390 -0.71 -5.35 17.64
N ALA A 391 -0.94 -6.17 18.67
CA ALA A 391 0.04 -7.10 19.22
C ALA A 391 0.82 -7.87 18.14
N ASN A 392 2.15 -7.94 18.30
CA ASN A 392 3.10 -8.60 17.41
C ASN A 392 3.26 -7.96 16.02
N SER A 393 2.57 -6.87 15.72
CA SER A 393 2.60 -6.18 14.43
C SER A 393 3.49 -4.95 14.48
N LYS A 394 3.87 -4.40 13.32
CA LYS A 394 4.93 -3.39 13.25
C LYS A 394 4.53 -2.17 12.42
N LEU A 395 4.83 -0.97 12.93
CA LEU A 395 5.07 0.22 12.12
C LEU A 395 6.57 0.49 12.11
N ILE A 396 7.15 0.53 10.91
CA ILE A 396 8.57 0.76 10.67
C ILE A 396 8.73 2.09 9.94
N VAL A 397 9.46 3.02 10.55
CA VAL A 397 9.84 4.31 10.00
C VAL A 397 11.27 4.19 9.48
N ASP A 398 11.43 4.26 8.16
CA ASP A 398 12.69 4.04 7.43
C ASP A 398 12.95 5.19 6.44
N GLY A 399 12.67 6.41 6.88
CA GLY A 399 12.81 7.62 6.08
C GLY A 399 13.41 8.74 6.92
N LEU A 400 14.20 9.61 6.27
CA LEU A 400 14.87 10.73 6.94
C LEU A 400 13.86 11.64 7.67
N ASN A 401 12.73 11.92 7.03
CA ASN A 401 11.60 12.67 7.59
C ASN A 401 10.29 12.04 7.16
N VAL A 402 9.64 11.31 8.06
CA VAL A 402 8.32 10.71 7.85
C VAL A 402 7.29 11.54 8.61
N THR A 403 6.46 12.28 7.87
CA THR A 403 5.50 13.22 8.45
C THR A 403 4.09 12.68 8.42
N TYR A 404 3.39 12.81 9.54
CA TYR A 404 1.97 12.58 9.73
C TYR A 404 1.29 13.95 9.97
N PRO A 405 0.33 14.35 9.13
CA PRO A 405 -0.23 15.70 9.13
C PRO A 405 -1.26 15.91 10.26
N ALA A 406 -1.87 17.09 10.30
CA ALA A 406 -3.04 17.40 11.13
C ALA A 406 -4.09 16.28 11.10
N ASN A 407 -4.77 16.06 12.22
CA ASN A 407 -5.71 14.97 12.50
C ASN A 407 -5.14 13.54 12.50
N ALA A 408 -3.87 13.32 12.17
CA ALA A 408 -3.32 11.97 12.14
C ALA A 408 -3.24 11.35 13.54
N ARG A 409 -3.93 10.23 13.74
CA ARG A 409 -3.87 9.43 14.97
C ARG A 409 -3.14 8.12 14.69
N ILE A 410 -2.05 7.89 15.40
CA ILE A 410 -1.29 6.62 15.34
C ILE A 410 -1.36 5.95 16.71
N GLU A 411 -1.84 4.71 16.73
CA GLU A 411 -2.05 3.92 17.93
C GLU A 411 -1.11 2.70 17.92
N ILE A 412 -0.30 2.56 18.95
CA ILE A 412 0.52 1.37 19.18
C ILE A 412 -0.04 0.65 20.41
N GLU A 413 -0.72 -0.47 20.16
CA GLU A 413 -1.37 -1.24 21.21
C GLU A 413 -0.37 -2.11 22.00
N ALA A 414 -0.86 -2.79 23.04
CA ALA A 414 -0.07 -3.71 23.85
C ALA A 414 0.66 -4.75 22.97
N ASN A 415 1.96 -4.90 23.16
CA ASN A 415 2.85 -5.76 22.39
C ASN A 415 2.96 -5.41 20.89
N GLY A 416 2.40 -4.28 20.42
CA GLY A 416 2.68 -3.72 19.10
C GLY A 416 4.09 -3.13 19.05
N TYR A 417 4.64 -2.94 17.86
CA TYR A 417 6.00 -2.43 17.65
C TYR A 417 5.98 -1.12 16.87
N LEU A 418 6.62 -0.10 17.44
CA LEU A 418 7.06 1.09 16.71
C LEU A 418 8.58 1.04 16.56
N ILE A 419 9.04 1.00 15.31
CA ILE A 419 10.47 0.86 14.99
C ILE A 419 10.89 2.08 14.19
N LEU A 420 11.84 2.86 14.70
CA LEU A 420 12.51 3.92 13.93
C LEU A 420 13.91 3.43 13.57
N LYS A 421 14.23 3.42 12.27
CA LYS A 421 15.58 3.08 11.79
C LYS A 421 16.58 4.19 12.11
N ASP A 422 17.87 3.87 11.97
CA ASP A 422 18.95 4.83 12.18
C ASP A 422 18.72 6.08 11.33
N ASN A 423 18.96 7.25 11.94
CA ASN A 423 18.78 8.58 11.34
C ASN A 423 17.35 8.88 10.86
N SER A 424 16.35 8.08 11.21
CA SER A 424 14.95 8.31 10.84
C SER A 424 14.25 9.26 11.81
N THR A 425 13.38 10.11 11.27
CA THR A 425 12.58 11.05 12.07
C THR A 425 11.09 10.77 11.84
N LEU A 426 10.36 10.44 12.90
CA LEU A 426 8.89 10.40 12.88
C LEU A 426 8.35 11.76 13.32
N ILE A 427 7.56 12.43 12.47
CA ILE A 427 7.07 13.78 12.72
C ILE A 427 5.55 13.77 12.72
N PHE A 428 4.93 14.31 13.77
CA PHE A 428 3.53 14.69 13.78
C PHE A 428 3.46 16.21 13.62
N ASP A 429 2.79 16.71 12.58
CA ASP A 429 2.79 18.13 12.23
C ASP A 429 1.37 18.65 11.96
N GLY A 430 0.83 19.40 12.92
CA GLY A 430 -0.47 20.03 12.85
C GLY A 430 -1.40 19.67 14.00
N GLU A 431 -2.46 20.47 14.14
CA GLU A 431 -3.45 20.30 15.20
C GLU A 431 -4.14 18.93 15.14
N GLY A 432 -4.33 18.31 16.30
CA GLY A 432 -4.95 17.00 16.44
C GLY A 432 -4.08 15.81 16.02
N ALA A 433 -2.90 16.03 15.42
CA ALA A 433 -1.96 14.96 15.12
C ALA A 433 -1.31 14.43 16.41
N HIS A 434 -1.33 13.12 16.65
CA HIS A 434 -0.80 12.54 17.88
C HIS A 434 -0.45 11.06 17.79
N LEU A 435 0.42 10.66 18.72
CA LEU A 435 0.78 9.28 18.99
C LEU A 435 0.13 8.86 20.32
N GLU A 436 -0.64 7.77 20.27
CA GLU A 436 -1.10 7.04 21.46
C GLU A 436 -0.28 5.76 21.58
N ILE A 437 0.32 5.54 22.76
CA ILE A 437 1.18 4.38 22.97
C ILE A 437 0.84 3.66 24.28
N HIS A 438 0.53 2.38 24.15
CA HIS A 438 0.25 1.52 25.30
C HIS A 438 1.52 1.28 26.12
N PRO A 439 1.47 1.19 27.47
CA PRO A 439 2.65 0.93 28.32
C PRO A 439 3.39 -0.36 27.98
N ASP A 440 2.67 -1.38 27.51
CA ASP A 440 3.25 -2.67 27.07
C ASP A 440 3.63 -2.70 25.58
N ALA A 441 3.65 -1.56 24.89
CA ALA A 441 4.15 -1.48 23.51
C ALA A 441 5.69 -1.66 23.47
N ASN A 442 6.20 -2.02 22.30
CA ASN A 442 7.64 -2.16 22.06
C ASN A 442 8.13 -1.00 21.19
N LEU A 443 9.02 -0.17 21.71
CA LEU A 443 9.72 0.83 20.91
C LEU A 443 11.14 0.36 20.64
N ILE A 444 11.54 0.46 19.37
CA ILE A 444 12.91 0.19 18.92
C ILE A 444 13.39 1.45 18.22
N LEU A 445 14.31 2.17 18.86
CA LEU A 445 14.78 3.49 18.40
C LEU A 445 16.23 3.38 17.94
N GLY A 446 16.45 3.47 16.62
CA GLY A 446 17.78 3.42 16.02
C GLY A 446 18.67 4.60 16.39
N GLU A 447 19.95 4.51 16.06
CA GLU A 447 20.92 5.57 16.33
C GLU A 447 20.50 6.88 15.64
N ASN A 448 20.59 8.00 16.36
CA ASN A 448 20.17 9.32 15.88
C ASN A 448 18.70 9.46 15.47
N SER A 449 17.87 8.42 15.67
CA SER A 449 16.44 8.50 15.38
C SER A 449 15.71 9.39 16.39
N LYS A 450 14.60 10.01 16.02
CA LYS A 450 13.83 10.87 16.94
C LYS A 450 12.36 10.96 16.56
N ILE A 451 11.54 11.36 17.52
CA ILE A 451 10.11 11.60 17.33
C ILE A 451 9.85 13.08 17.59
N GLU A 452 9.15 13.75 16.67
CA GLU A 452 8.84 15.17 16.76
C GLU A 452 7.34 15.45 16.75
N PHE A 453 6.91 16.41 17.56
CA PHE A 453 5.54 16.91 17.62
C PHE A 453 5.56 18.41 17.35
N ARG A 454 4.88 18.83 16.29
CA ARG A 454 4.91 20.19 15.76
C ARG A 454 3.53 20.82 15.63
N ASN A 455 3.47 22.13 15.81
CA ASN A 455 2.33 22.98 15.40
C ASN A 455 0.96 22.49 15.90
N GLY A 456 0.85 22.23 17.20
CA GLY A 456 -0.38 21.73 17.84
C GLY A 456 -0.47 20.21 17.98
N ALA A 457 0.44 19.44 17.37
CA ALA A 457 0.54 18.00 17.60
C ALA A 457 0.97 17.68 19.05
N TYR A 458 0.61 16.51 19.57
CA TYR A 458 0.89 16.14 20.95
C TYR A 458 1.21 14.65 21.14
N LEU A 459 1.77 14.32 22.30
CA LEU A 459 2.02 12.96 22.77
C LEU A 459 1.18 12.67 24.01
N ASP A 460 0.49 11.54 24.04
CA ASP A 460 -0.08 10.97 25.26
C ASP A 460 0.60 9.64 25.56
N ALA A 461 1.42 9.62 26.61
CA ALA A 461 2.21 8.45 27.01
C ALA A 461 2.15 8.26 28.53
N ASP A 462 1.78 7.04 28.95
CA ASP A 462 1.77 6.63 30.35
C ASP A 462 2.41 5.24 30.52
N GLY A 463 3.46 5.15 31.35
CA GLY A 463 4.06 3.87 31.75
C GLY A 463 5.01 3.21 30.74
N ILE A 464 5.23 3.81 29.57
CA ILE A 464 6.04 3.22 28.50
C ILE A 464 7.55 3.49 28.68
N THR A 465 8.40 2.61 28.12
CA THR A 465 9.85 2.82 28.06
C THR A 465 10.29 3.27 26.66
N PHE A 466 10.93 4.44 26.59
CA PHE A 466 11.64 4.93 25.41
C PHE A 466 13.12 4.57 25.54
N SER A 467 13.61 3.68 24.68
CA SER A 467 14.99 3.19 24.74
C SER A 467 15.56 3.01 23.35
N GLY A 468 16.86 3.28 23.22
CA GLY A 468 17.60 2.95 22.01
C GLY A 468 17.67 1.44 21.78
N ASP A 469 17.70 1.03 20.51
CA ASP A 469 17.92 -0.37 20.16
C ASP A 469 19.30 -0.83 20.62
N SER A 470 19.35 -1.82 21.51
CA SER A 470 20.60 -2.43 21.95
C SER A 470 21.64 -1.42 22.47
N GLY A 471 21.19 -0.32 23.10
CA GLY A 471 22.04 0.75 23.63
C GLY A 471 22.40 1.84 22.63
N ALA A 472 21.79 1.86 21.44
CA ALA A 472 21.95 2.92 20.47
C ALA A 472 21.55 4.28 21.05
N ILE A 473 22.32 5.33 20.75
CA ILE A 473 22.00 6.68 21.25
C ILE A 473 21.03 7.37 20.29
N TRP A 474 19.78 7.47 20.70
CA TRP A 474 18.71 8.11 19.91
C TRP A 474 18.56 9.60 20.27
N GLY A 475 17.90 10.35 19.40
CA GLY A 475 17.80 11.81 19.44
C GLY A 475 16.83 12.37 20.49
N GLY A 476 15.85 11.58 20.94
CA GLY A 476 14.83 12.01 21.92
C GLY A 476 13.47 12.38 21.34
N LEU A 477 12.62 12.88 22.23
CA LEU A 477 11.34 13.50 21.87
C LEU A 477 11.52 15.01 21.70
N VAL A 478 11.11 15.55 20.54
CA VAL A 478 11.20 16.97 20.23
C VAL A 478 9.80 17.57 20.12
N PHE A 479 9.55 18.67 20.81
CA PHE A 479 8.28 19.37 20.82
C PHE A 479 8.48 20.80 20.33
N HIS A 480 8.01 21.10 19.12
CA HIS A 480 8.15 22.40 18.49
C HIS A 480 6.77 23.04 18.32
N ASN A 481 6.40 24.02 19.15
CA ASN A 481 5.03 24.56 19.17
C ASN A 481 3.97 23.44 19.35
N ALA A 482 4.25 22.46 20.21
CA ALA A 482 3.36 21.32 20.45
C ALA A 482 2.10 21.71 21.25
N GLY A 483 1.04 20.92 21.07
CA GLY A 483 -0.25 21.10 21.75
C GLY A 483 -0.18 20.91 23.27
N GLY A 484 -1.14 21.53 23.98
CA GLY A 484 -1.26 21.46 25.45
C GLY A 484 -1.76 20.12 25.98
N GLN A 485 -2.22 19.24 25.09
CA GLN A 485 -2.62 17.88 25.41
C GLN A 485 -1.41 16.97 25.71
N THR A 486 -0.17 17.48 25.55
CA THR A 486 1.06 16.71 25.78
C THR A 486 1.17 16.27 27.24
N GLN A 487 1.08 14.95 27.46
CA GLN A 487 1.16 14.30 28.77
C GLN A 487 2.14 13.14 28.71
N ILE A 488 3.19 13.20 29.54
CA ILE A 488 4.25 12.19 29.60
C ILE A 488 4.36 11.75 31.05
N LYS A 489 3.83 10.57 31.37
CA LYS A 489 3.67 10.10 32.74
C LYS A 489 4.30 8.74 32.96
N ASN A 490 4.93 8.54 34.11
CA ASN A 490 5.44 7.23 34.54
C ASN A 490 6.33 6.51 33.50
N CYS A 491 6.91 7.24 32.55
CA CYS A 491 7.72 6.69 31.48
C CYS A 491 9.17 6.52 31.93
N THR A 492 9.89 5.64 31.26
CA THR A 492 11.34 5.51 31.42
C THR A 492 12.05 5.92 30.14
N PHE A 493 13.08 6.76 30.25
CA PHE A 493 13.93 7.20 29.14
C PHE A 493 15.34 6.65 29.32
N ASN A 494 15.79 5.86 28.36
CA ASN A 494 17.16 5.34 28.28
C ASN A 494 17.83 5.87 27.00
N ASP A 495 19.14 6.08 27.07
CA ASP A 495 20.00 6.25 25.88
C ASP A 495 19.62 7.40 24.93
N ALA A 496 18.89 8.41 25.42
CA ALA A 496 18.55 9.60 24.63
C ALA A 496 19.64 10.68 24.74
N LYS A 497 19.97 11.36 23.63
CA LYS A 497 20.86 12.54 23.65
C LYS A 497 20.30 13.67 24.51
N ILE A 498 19.01 13.93 24.32
CA ILE A 498 18.14 14.77 25.15
C ILE A 498 16.81 14.04 25.19
N SER A 499 16.30 13.62 26.35
CA SER A 499 15.07 12.81 26.40
C SER A 499 13.84 13.60 25.93
N ILE A 500 13.72 14.85 26.37
CA ILE A 500 12.63 15.76 26.01
C ILE A 500 13.23 17.14 25.68
N ASP A 501 13.08 17.59 24.43
CA ASP A 501 13.44 18.94 23.99
C ASP A 501 12.18 19.71 23.58
N ILE A 502 11.83 20.77 24.31
CA ILE A 502 10.66 21.60 24.05
C ILE A 502 11.14 22.97 23.58
N LYS A 503 10.61 23.44 22.46
CA LYS A 503 10.89 24.78 21.96
C LYS A 503 9.64 25.41 21.36
N ASN A 504 9.19 26.51 21.96
CA ASN A 504 8.12 27.31 21.36
C ASN A 504 8.69 28.59 20.75
N THR A 505 8.15 28.99 19.60
CA THR A 505 8.53 30.23 18.91
C THR A 505 7.45 31.31 19.01
N THR A 506 6.27 30.98 19.53
CA THR A 506 5.14 31.91 19.69
C THR A 506 4.55 31.81 21.10
N GLY A 507 3.91 32.89 21.55
CA GLY A 507 3.32 32.98 22.89
C GLY A 507 2.15 32.02 23.12
N CYS A 508 1.33 31.76 22.09
CA CYS A 508 0.16 30.89 22.21
C CYS A 508 0.53 29.46 22.62
N TYR A 509 1.53 28.84 21.99
CA TYR A 509 1.98 27.49 22.37
C TYR A 509 2.82 27.47 23.65
N ALA A 510 3.50 28.58 23.97
CA ALA A 510 4.26 28.74 25.20
C ALA A 510 3.38 28.74 26.46
N ASP A 511 2.14 29.24 26.36
CA ASP A 511 1.17 29.31 27.47
C ASP A 511 0.32 28.03 27.64
N LEU A 512 0.42 27.08 26.71
CA LEU A 512 -0.23 25.77 26.84
C LEU A 512 0.56 24.89 27.83
N GLU A 513 -0.13 24.39 28.86
CA GLU A 513 0.47 23.49 29.85
C GLU A 513 1.01 22.21 29.20
N LYS A 514 2.22 21.80 29.57
CA LYS A 514 2.74 20.46 29.31
C LYS A 514 3.01 19.75 30.64
N ARG A 515 2.71 18.46 30.73
CA ARG A 515 2.85 17.67 31.96
C ARG A 515 3.87 16.55 31.79
N ILE A 516 4.92 16.58 32.62
CA ILE A 516 5.99 15.56 32.65
C ILE A 516 6.11 15.08 34.09
N THR A 517 5.47 13.96 34.42
CA THR A 517 5.33 13.51 35.82
C THR A 517 5.67 12.04 36.05
N GLY A 518 6.33 11.72 37.17
CA GLY A 518 6.59 10.32 37.55
C GLY A 518 7.61 9.59 36.67
N ASN A 519 8.32 10.28 35.79
CA ASN A 519 9.22 9.66 34.81
C ASN A 519 10.59 9.37 35.40
N THR A 520 11.30 8.38 34.83
CA THR A 520 12.69 8.08 35.14
C THR A 520 13.57 8.40 33.93
N PHE A 521 14.59 9.25 34.13
CA PHE A 521 15.54 9.65 33.11
C PHE A 521 16.91 9.04 33.38
N ASN A 522 17.32 8.10 32.53
CA ASN A 522 18.64 7.46 32.55
C ASN A 522 19.51 8.09 31.46
N GLN A 523 20.21 9.17 31.81
CA GLN A 523 20.96 9.96 30.83
C GLN A 523 22.28 9.26 30.43
N PRO A 524 22.55 9.05 29.14
CA PRO A 524 23.82 8.47 28.69
C PRO A 524 24.99 9.43 28.90
N SER A 525 26.21 8.91 28.91
CA SER A 525 27.45 9.69 29.10
C SER A 525 27.60 10.83 28.09
N ILE A 526 27.13 10.64 26.85
CA ILE A 526 27.20 11.64 25.78
C ILE A 526 26.01 12.61 25.79
N GLY A 527 24.93 12.33 26.52
CA GLY A 527 23.76 13.21 26.62
C GLY A 527 24.11 14.52 27.33
N SER A 528 23.47 15.63 26.96
CA SER A 528 23.72 16.94 27.60
C SER A 528 22.68 17.28 28.67
N HIS A 529 21.41 17.03 28.36
CA HIS A 529 20.25 17.34 29.19
C HIS A 529 19.32 16.13 29.26
N SER A 530 18.57 15.94 30.35
CA SER A 530 17.41 15.04 30.32
C SER A 530 16.19 15.77 29.75
N ILE A 531 15.91 16.98 30.26
CA ILE A 531 14.88 17.88 29.75
C ILE A 531 15.52 19.22 29.40
N ARG A 532 15.23 19.70 28.19
CA ARG A 532 15.53 21.05 27.76
C ARG A 532 14.23 21.72 27.33
N ALA A 533 13.95 22.92 27.83
CA ALA A 533 12.74 23.65 27.50
C ALA A 533 13.05 25.13 27.20
N GLU A 534 12.63 25.59 26.02
CA GLU A 534 12.74 26.97 25.59
C GLU A 534 11.35 27.58 25.36
N ASN A 535 11.10 28.72 25.99
CA ASN A 535 9.82 29.46 25.92
C ASN A 535 8.62 28.61 26.34
N VAL A 536 8.61 28.15 27.59
CA VAL A 536 7.50 27.39 28.19
C VAL A 536 7.07 28.11 29.47
N PHE A 537 5.85 28.65 29.48
CA PHE A 537 5.30 29.39 30.63
C PHE A 537 4.50 28.50 31.57
N LYS A 538 3.95 27.39 31.07
CA LYS A 538 3.24 26.39 31.88
C LYS A 538 3.85 25.01 31.66
N LEU A 539 4.68 24.58 32.61
CA LEU A 539 5.30 23.25 32.63
C LEU A 539 5.16 22.64 34.02
N LEU A 540 4.48 21.49 34.12
CA LEU A 540 4.43 20.72 35.35
C LEU A 540 5.50 19.63 35.33
N LEU A 541 6.50 19.75 36.21
CA LEU A 541 7.50 18.72 36.49
C LEU A 541 7.28 18.18 37.91
N GLN A 542 6.80 16.95 38.04
CA GLN A 542 6.47 16.38 39.36
C GLN A 542 6.90 14.92 39.49
N GLY A 543 7.58 14.57 40.59
CA GLY A 543 7.88 13.17 40.92
C GLY A 543 8.81 12.45 39.93
N ASN A 544 9.59 13.19 39.14
CA ASN A 544 10.54 12.59 38.20
C ASN A 544 11.87 12.24 38.89
N THR A 545 12.51 11.16 38.44
CA THR A 545 13.84 10.71 38.88
C THR A 545 14.87 10.95 37.78
N PHE A 546 16.02 11.55 38.13
CA PHE A 546 17.10 11.86 37.19
C PHE A 546 18.37 11.12 37.60
N ASN A 547 18.74 10.11 36.82
CA ASN A 547 19.98 9.35 36.97
C ASN A 547 21.04 9.94 36.03
N ILE A 548 21.75 10.96 36.50
CA ILE A 548 22.68 11.77 35.69
C ILE A 548 24.09 11.79 36.29
N ALA A 549 25.10 11.94 35.45
CA ALA A 549 26.48 12.14 35.89
C ALA A 549 26.70 13.55 36.46
N ALA A 550 27.70 13.72 37.33
CA ALA A 550 27.92 14.95 38.11
C ALA A 550 28.16 16.23 37.28
N ASN A 551 28.52 16.12 35.99
CA ASN A 551 28.77 17.23 35.08
C ASN A 551 27.67 17.45 34.02
N LYS A 552 26.47 16.90 34.26
CA LYS A 552 25.32 16.96 33.35
C LYS A 552 24.16 17.72 33.96
N THR A 553 23.28 18.22 33.10
CA THR A 553 22.10 18.98 33.53
C THR A 553 20.87 18.08 33.47
N GLY A 554 20.15 17.92 34.57
CA GLY A 554 18.86 17.21 34.56
C GLY A 554 17.82 17.99 33.76
N VAL A 555 17.59 19.26 34.14
CA VAL A 555 16.59 20.13 33.54
C VAL A 555 17.17 21.51 33.27
N GLU A 556 17.01 22.01 32.05
CA GLU A 556 17.24 23.41 31.67
C GLU A 556 15.93 24.03 31.17
N ILE A 557 15.58 25.20 31.72
CA ILE A 557 14.43 26.00 31.24
C ILE A 557 14.92 27.40 30.91
N LEU A 558 14.65 27.85 29.69
CA LEU A 558 15.12 29.12 29.18
C LEU A 558 14.01 29.87 28.44
N ASN A 559 13.50 30.93 29.06
CA ASN A 559 12.47 31.77 28.45
C ASN A 559 13.13 33.04 27.89
N ARG A 560 13.09 33.19 26.56
CA ARG A 560 13.71 34.30 25.81
C ARG A 560 12.68 35.19 25.13
N ILE A 561 11.50 34.65 24.83
CA ILE A 561 10.37 35.46 24.37
C ILE A 561 9.64 36.02 25.58
N ASN A 562 9.19 37.27 25.46
CA ASN A 562 8.31 37.86 26.45
C ASN A 562 6.96 37.13 26.37
N ALA A 563 6.29 36.90 27.51
CA ALA A 563 5.06 36.11 27.56
C ALA A 563 3.87 36.68 26.79
N GLY A 564 4.06 37.80 26.08
CA GLY A 564 3.03 38.53 25.39
C GLY A 564 1.99 39.00 26.40
N ASN A 565 2.10 40.27 26.81
CA ASN A 565 0.93 40.99 27.30
C ASN A 565 -0.24 40.66 26.37
N SER A 566 -1.38 40.30 26.95
CA SER A 566 -2.67 40.23 26.27
C SER A 566 -2.91 41.51 25.48
N GLN A 567 -2.47 41.58 24.22
CA GLN A 567 -2.87 42.63 23.29
C GLN A 567 -4.23 42.28 22.68
N GLU A 568 -5.21 42.01 23.54
CA GLU A 568 -6.63 42.12 23.20
C GLU A 568 -7.39 43.10 24.10
N ASP A 569 -6.71 43.86 24.96
CA ASP A 569 -7.30 45.03 25.63
C ASP A 569 -6.60 46.31 25.16
N GLY A 570 -7.12 46.92 24.09
CA GLY A 570 -6.55 48.15 23.51
C GLY A 570 -7.29 48.75 22.31
N GLY A 571 -8.58 49.07 22.50
CA GLY A 571 -9.44 50.04 21.78
C GLY A 571 -9.04 50.63 20.41
N ASN A 572 -9.89 50.39 19.40
CA ASN A 572 -10.88 51.34 18.87
C ASN A 572 -11.78 50.66 17.83
#